data_AF-A0A9D0XQ94-F1
#
_entry.id   AF-A0A9D0XQ94-F1
#
_cell.length_a   1.000
_cell.length_b   1.000
_cell.length_c   1.000
_cell.angle_alpha   90.00
_cell.angle_beta   90.00
_cell.angle_gamma   90.00
#
_symmetry.space_group_name_H-M   'P 1'
#
loop_
_entity.id
_entity.type
_entity.pdbx_description
1 polymer ?
#
loop_
_entity_poly.entity_id
_entity_poly.type
_entity_poly.pdbx_seq_one_letter_code
_entity_poly.pdbx_strand_id
1 'polypeptide(L)'
;MRHDLLLLLVGLAYALIFRVLALIRREEFSFQFVLEAVVITLVGAGASYLGLLRIDPIAFVLILYLITMRSRLLVDLANLFARSGRFQAAGQTYGWASRLMPDTPGRRIIAMNRGAALILEGRLEEAISLLEEVASSPHLSPKQAAAVHYNLGVAYRSKGDTQRSVRHLRAAIEALPGSVYARHAQAMLKKRSGKK
;
A
#
# COMPACT_ATOMS: atom_id res chain seq x y z
N MET A 1 -6.05 -33.75 15.82
CA MET A 1 -6.72 -32.44 16.02
C MET A 1 -7.96 -32.41 15.14
N ARG A 2 -9.12 -31.95 15.64
CA ARG A 2 -10.33 -31.85 14.81
C ARG A 2 -10.11 -30.84 13.68
N HIS A 3 -10.64 -31.11 12.50
CA HIS A 3 -10.40 -30.31 11.29
C HIS A 3 -10.88 -28.87 11.44
N ASP A 4 -12.01 -28.64 12.11
CA ASP A 4 -12.54 -27.33 12.46
C ASP A 4 -11.60 -26.51 13.37
N LEU A 5 -11.00 -27.16 14.38
CA LEU A 5 -10.02 -26.53 15.26
C LEU A 5 -8.74 -26.14 14.53
N LEU A 6 -8.33 -26.93 13.52
CA LEU A 6 -7.20 -26.59 12.67
C LEU A 6 -7.46 -25.31 11.88
N LEU A 7 -8.64 -25.15 11.29
CA LEU A 7 -9.02 -23.94 10.55
C LEU A 7 -9.06 -22.70 11.45
N LEU A 8 -9.59 -22.82 12.67
CA LEU A 8 -9.55 -21.74 13.67
C LEU A 8 -8.11 -21.34 14.00
N LEU A 9 -7.25 -22.33 14.30
CA LEU A 9 -5.86 -22.07 14.67
C LEU A 9 -5.09 -21.41 13.52
N VAL A 10 -5.31 -21.88 12.29
CA VAL A 10 -4.68 -21.32 11.09
C VAL A 10 -5.16 -19.88 10.82
N GLY A 11 -6.47 -19.61 10.92
CA GLY A 11 -7.00 -18.26 10.74
C GLY A 11 -6.54 -17.27 11.82
N LEU A 12 -6.44 -17.71 13.08
CA LEU A 12 -5.87 -16.92 14.17
C LEU A 12 -4.37 -16.65 13.95
N ALA A 13 -3.61 -17.65 13.55
CA ALA A 13 -2.19 -17.51 13.22
C ALA A 13 -2.00 -16.51 12.06
N TYR A 14 -2.83 -16.60 11.01
CA TYR A 14 -2.85 -15.65 9.91
C TYR A 14 -3.04 -14.20 10.39
N ALA A 15 -4.10 -13.93 11.16
CA ALA A 15 -4.37 -12.60 11.68
C ALA A 15 -3.22 -12.08 12.57
N LEU A 16 -2.65 -12.95 13.43
CA LEU A 16 -1.56 -12.60 14.32
C LEU A 16 -0.26 -12.28 13.56
N ILE A 17 0.12 -13.10 12.58
CA ILE A 17 1.33 -12.88 11.78
C ILE A 17 1.25 -11.53 11.07
N PHE A 18 0.13 -11.25 10.40
CA PHE A 18 -0.05 -9.96 9.72
C PHE A 18 -0.10 -8.78 10.69
N ARG A 19 -0.66 -8.97 11.89
CA ARG A 19 -0.63 -7.95 12.95
C ARG A 19 0.80 -7.65 13.41
N VAL A 20 1.60 -8.67 13.66
CA VAL A 20 3.02 -8.53 14.06
C VAL A 20 3.82 -7.85 12.94
N LEU A 21 3.62 -8.25 11.69
CA LEU A 21 4.27 -7.60 10.54
C LEU A 21 3.90 -6.13 10.42
N ALA A 22 2.63 -5.76 10.63
CA ALA A 22 2.20 -4.37 10.61
C ALA A 22 2.85 -3.55 11.74
N LEU A 23 2.98 -4.12 12.95
CA LEU A 23 3.69 -3.49 14.07
C LEU A 23 5.16 -3.25 13.77
N ILE A 24 5.86 -4.27 13.26
CA ILE A 24 7.27 -4.17 12.87
C ILE A 24 7.46 -3.06 11.83
N ARG A 25 6.52 -2.93 10.88
CA ARG A 25 6.57 -1.91 9.83
C ARG A 25 6.08 -0.54 10.27
N ARG A 26 5.57 -0.40 11.50
CA ARG A 26 4.85 0.80 11.98
C ARG A 26 3.78 1.26 10.99
N GLU A 27 3.15 0.30 10.31
CA GLU A 27 2.04 0.55 9.39
C GLU A 27 0.75 0.70 10.18
N GLU A 28 -0.11 1.61 9.73
CA GLU A 28 -1.42 1.80 10.34
C GLU A 28 -2.27 0.54 10.20
N PHE A 29 -3.02 0.26 11.25
CA PHE A 29 -3.81 -0.95 11.36
C PHE A 29 -5.05 -0.87 10.46
N SER A 30 -5.24 -1.87 9.59
CA SER A 30 -6.48 -2.05 8.85
C SER A 30 -7.48 -2.84 9.71
N PHE A 31 -8.48 -2.15 10.24
CA PHE A 31 -9.57 -2.79 10.98
C PHE A 31 -10.37 -3.72 10.07
N GLN A 32 -10.55 -3.33 8.82
CA GLN A 32 -11.24 -4.15 7.82
C GLN A 32 -10.55 -5.49 7.62
N PHE A 33 -9.22 -5.51 7.47
CA PHE A 33 -8.46 -6.75 7.31
C PHE A 33 -8.71 -7.73 8.45
N VAL A 34 -8.65 -7.26 9.71
CA VAL A 34 -8.84 -8.14 10.87
C VAL A 34 -10.28 -8.62 10.99
N LEU A 35 -11.24 -7.73 10.77
CA LEU A 35 -12.66 -8.10 10.81
C LEU A 35 -12.97 -9.17 9.76
N GLU A 36 -12.52 -8.96 8.51
CA GLU A 36 -12.70 -9.93 7.43
C GLU A 36 -12.00 -11.26 7.76
N ALA A 37 -10.76 -11.23 8.23
CA ALA A 37 -10.03 -12.44 8.61
C ALA A 37 -10.74 -13.24 9.71
N VAL A 38 -11.22 -12.57 10.77
CA VAL A 38 -11.95 -13.21 11.87
C VAL A 38 -13.27 -13.78 11.39
N VAL A 39 -14.07 -13.01 10.66
CA VAL A 39 -15.39 -13.45 10.16
C VAL A 39 -15.23 -14.67 9.24
N ILE A 40 -14.31 -14.63 8.28
CA ILE A 40 -14.07 -15.74 7.35
C ILE A 40 -13.57 -16.98 8.11
N THR A 41 -12.72 -16.78 9.13
CA THR A 41 -12.25 -17.85 10.02
C THR A 41 -13.39 -18.52 10.78
N LEU A 42 -14.27 -17.73 11.39
CA LEU A 42 -15.42 -18.27 12.12
C LEU A 42 -16.41 -18.97 11.19
N VAL A 43 -16.70 -18.40 10.02
CA VAL A 43 -17.60 -19.00 9.03
C VAL A 43 -17.02 -20.31 8.48
N GLY A 44 -15.74 -20.31 8.09
CA GLY A 44 -15.06 -21.50 7.55
C GLY A 44 -14.97 -22.64 8.56
N ALA A 45 -14.58 -22.33 9.80
CA ALA A 45 -14.54 -23.31 10.87
C ALA A 45 -15.93 -23.82 11.27
N GLY A 46 -16.93 -22.93 11.33
CA GLY A 46 -18.32 -23.30 11.62
C GLY A 46 -18.92 -24.21 10.56
N ALA A 47 -18.70 -23.91 9.27
CA ALA A 47 -19.12 -24.76 8.16
C ALA A 47 -18.44 -26.14 8.21
N SER A 48 -17.16 -26.18 8.58
CA SER A 48 -16.44 -27.44 8.79
C SER A 48 -16.95 -28.22 10.01
N TYR A 49 -17.28 -27.53 11.11
CA TYR A 49 -17.81 -28.16 12.32
C TYR A 49 -19.17 -28.82 12.07
N LEU A 50 -20.03 -28.16 11.30
CA LEU A 50 -21.34 -28.66 10.89
C LEU A 50 -21.27 -29.73 9.78
N GLY A 51 -20.08 -30.05 9.28
CA GLY A 51 -19.88 -31.02 8.20
C GLY A 51 -20.37 -30.56 6.83
N LEU A 52 -20.67 -29.26 6.65
CA LEU A 52 -21.18 -28.69 5.41
C LEU A 52 -20.10 -28.60 4.32
N LEU A 53 -18.86 -28.30 4.73
CA LEU A 53 -17.71 -28.14 3.83
C LEU A 53 -16.46 -28.77 4.45
N ARG A 54 -15.64 -29.43 3.64
CA ARG A 54 -14.28 -29.85 4.02
C ARG A 54 -13.30 -28.95 3.27
N ILE A 55 -12.69 -28.00 3.98
CA ILE A 55 -11.79 -27.02 3.39
C ILE A 55 -10.37 -27.38 3.81
N ASP A 56 -9.51 -27.65 2.83
CA ASP A 56 -8.09 -27.87 3.10
C ASP A 56 -7.47 -26.62 3.79
N PRO A 57 -6.66 -26.77 4.85
CA PRO A 57 -6.11 -25.62 5.57
C PRO A 57 -5.24 -24.69 4.71
N ILE A 58 -4.53 -25.23 3.71
CA ILE A 58 -3.72 -24.42 2.79
C ILE A 58 -4.63 -23.63 1.86
N ALA A 59 -5.65 -24.29 1.30
CA ALA A 59 -6.68 -23.61 0.51
C ALA A 59 -7.40 -22.54 1.33
N PHE A 60 -7.63 -22.80 2.62
CA PHE A 60 -8.26 -21.86 3.54
C PHE A 60 -7.41 -20.59 3.73
N VAL A 61 -6.10 -20.74 3.96
CA VAL A 61 -5.16 -19.59 4.02
C VAL A 61 -5.15 -18.82 2.71
N LEU A 62 -5.17 -19.51 1.57
CA LEU A 62 -5.20 -18.86 0.26
C LEU A 62 -6.48 -18.04 0.09
N ILE A 63 -7.64 -18.58 0.47
CA ILE A 63 -8.92 -17.85 0.45
C ILE A 63 -8.87 -16.63 1.36
N LEU A 64 -8.40 -16.79 2.60
CA LEU A 64 -8.21 -15.68 3.54
C LEU A 64 -7.32 -14.60 2.92
N TYR A 65 -6.18 -14.98 2.35
CA TYR A 65 -5.24 -14.07 1.74
C TYR A 65 -5.86 -13.32 0.55
N LEU A 66 -6.47 -14.03 -0.39
CA LEU A 66 -7.08 -13.42 -1.58
C LEU A 66 -8.18 -12.43 -1.22
N ILE A 67 -9.01 -12.75 -0.22
CA ILE A 67 -10.12 -11.87 0.17
C ILE A 67 -9.59 -10.66 0.94
N THR A 68 -8.81 -10.87 2.00
CA THR A 68 -8.35 -9.80 2.89
C THR A 68 -7.30 -8.89 2.25
N MET A 69 -6.56 -9.39 1.24
CA MET A 69 -5.53 -8.62 0.51
C MET A 69 -5.98 -8.20 -0.89
N ARG A 70 -7.25 -8.40 -1.27
CA ARG A 70 -7.77 -8.14 -2.62
C ARG A 70 -7.35 -6.80 -3.22
N SER A 71 -7.48 -5.71 -2.46
CA SER A 71 -7.15 -4.36 -2.93
C SER A 71 -5.63 -4.18 -3.06
N ARG A 72 -4.85 -4.81 -2.18
CA ARG A 72 -3.38 -4.76 -2.20
C ARG A 72 -2.80 -5.55 -3.38
N LEU A 73 -3.37 -6.72 -3.67
CA LEU A 73 -3.02 -7.52 -4.85
C LEU A 73 -3.24 -6.74 -6.15
N LEU A 74 -4.37 -6.03 -6.25
CA LEU A 74 -4.63 -5.17 -7.41
C LEU A 74 -3.68 -3.97 -7.48
N VAL A 75 -3.29 -3.37 -6.35
CA VAL A 75 -2.26 -2.31 -6.32
C VAL A 75 -0.92 -2.84 -6.83
N ASP A 76 -0.50 -4.04 -6.40
CA ASP A 76 0.77 -4.64 -6.83
C ASP A 76 0.74 -4.96 -8.33
N LEU A 77 -0.39 -5.45 -8.84
CA LEU A 77 -0.61 -5.65 -10.28
C LEU A 77 -0.59 -4.32 -11.06
N ALA A 78 -1.24 -3.28 -10.55
CA ALA A 78 -1.24 -1.95 -11.16
C ALA A 78 0.17 -1.35 -11.23
N ASN A 79 0.96 -1.53 -10.17
CA ASN A 79 2.37 -1.15 -10.12
C ASN A 79 3.20 -1.86 -11.19
N LEU A 80 2.95 -3.15 -11.42
CA LEU A 80 3.62 -3.92 -12.47
C LEU A 80 3.30 -3.36 -13.87
N PHE A 81 2.02 -3.05 -14.14
CA PHE A 81 1.63 -2.42 -15.40
C PHE A 81 2.28 -1.05 -15.59
N ALA A 82 2.31 -0.22 -14.55
CA ALA A 82 2.92 1.11 -14.61
C ALA A 82 4.41 1.04 -14.92
N ARG A 83 5.16 0.12 -14.29
CA ARG A 83 6.58 -0.10 -14.57
C ARG A 83 6.85 -0.60 -15.98
N SER A 84 5.86 -1.27 -16.59
CA SER A 84 5.93 -1.75 -17.97
C SER A 84 5.44 -0.72 -18.99
N GLY A 85 5.17 0.53 -18.57
CA GLY A 85 4.64 1.59 -19.44
C GLY A 85 3.17 1.41 -19.84
N ARG A 86 2.48 0.39 -19.31
CA ARG A 86 1.06 0.11 -19.60
C ARG A 86 0.15 0.95 -18.70
N PHE A 87 0.22 2.28 -18.84
CA PHE A 87 -0.42 3.21 -17.90
C PHE A 87 -1.95 3.13 -17.88
N GLN A 88 -2.59 2.89 -19.03
CA GLN A 88 -4.05 2.68 -19.09
C GLN A 88 -4.49 1.47 -18.28
N ALA A 89 -3.77 0.35 -18.40
CA ALA A 89 -4.05 -0.85 -17.61
C ALA A 89 -3.79 -0.62 -16.11
N ALA A 90 -2.72 0.10 -15.77
CA ALA A 90 -2.44 0.49 -14.39
C ALA A 90 -3.57 1.33 -13.79
N GLY A 91 -4.02 2.37 -14.50
CA GLY A 91 -5.11 3.25 -14.08
C GLY A 91 -6.44 2.50 -13.86
N GLN A 92 -6.80 1.59 -14.77
CA GLN A 92 -7.98 0.73 -14.61
C GLN A 92 -7.87 -0.18 -13.40
N THR A 93 -6.70 -0.80 -13.20
CA THR A 93 -6.46 -1.72 -12.09
C THR A 93 -6.50 -1.01 -10.73
N TYR A 94 -5.96 0.22 -10.63
CA TYR A 94 -6.16 1.07 -9.45
C TYR A 94 -7.64 1.41 -9.23
N GLY A 95 -8.38 1.69 -10.30
CA GLY A 95 -9.83 1.92 -10.24
C GLY A 95 -10.59 0.71 -9.68
N TRP A 96 -10.22 -0.51 -10.07
CA TRP A 96 -10.78 -1.73 -9.48
C TRP A 96 -10.41 -1.86 -8.00
N ALA A 97 -9.16 -1.62 -7.61
CA ALA A 97 -8.74 -1.65 -6.21
C ALA A 97 -9.57 -0.68 -5.34
N SER A 98 -9.86 0.52 -5.84
CA SER A 98 -10.72 1.49 -5.17
C SER A 98 -12.18 1.05 -5.05
N ARG A 99 -12.70 0.26 -6.00
CA ARG A 99 -14.08 -0.27 -5.98
C ARG A 99 -14.27 -1.44 -5.02
N LEU A 100 -13.19 -2.10 -4.57
CA LEU A 100 -13.26 -3.20 -3.60
C LEU A 100 -13.47 -2.75 -2.14
N MET A 101 -13.95 -1.51 -1.96
CA MET A 101 -14.26 -0.88 -0.68
C MET A 101 -13.13 -1.00 0.35
N PRO A 102 -11.91 -0.54 0.02
CA PRO A 102 -10.82 -0.49 0.98
C PRO A 102 -11.12 0.55 2.07
N ASP A 103 -10.70 0.23 3.29
CA ASP A 103 -10.68 1.15 4.41
C ASP A 103 -9.73 2.32 4.19
N THR A 104 -9.67 3.25 5.15
CA THR A 104 -8.87 4.47 5.02
C THR A 104 -7.37 4.18 4.79
N PRO A 105 -6.71 3.26 5.53
CA PRO A 105 -5.36 2.81 5.19
C PRO A 105 -5.22 2.25 3.77
N GLY A 106 -6.14 1.39 3.33
CA GLY A 106 -6.13 0.82 1.98
C GLY A 106 -6.27 1.90 0.89
N ARG A 107 -7.18 2.86 1.07
CA ARG A 107 -7.38 4.00 0.15
C ARG A 107 -6.12 4.85 0.03
N ARG A 108 -5.43 5.15 1.14
CA ARG A 108 -4.15 5.88 1.11
C ARG A 108 -3.07 5.12 0.37
N ILE A 109 -2.96 3.80 0.57
CA ILE A 109 -2.00 2.96 -0.17
C ILE A 109 -2.28 3.04 -1.68
N ILE A 110 -3.55 2.92 -2.09
CA ILE A 110 -3.94 3.02 -3.50
C ILE A 110 -3.58 4.41 -4.05
N ALA A 111 -3.95 5.49 -3.36
CA ALA A 111 -3.68 6.86 -3.79
C ALA A 111 -2.17 7.14 -3.93
N MET A 112 -1.36 6.73 -2.96
CA MET A 112 0.10 6.91 -3.01
C MET A 112 0.75 6.17 -4.19
N ASN A 113 0.35 4.93 -4.45
CA ASN A 113 0.89 4.13 -5.55
C ASN A 113 0.40 4.63 -6.92
N ARG A 114 -0.88 5.02 -7.01
CA ARG A 114 -1.42 5.67 -8.22
C ARG A 114 -0.72 6.98 -8.51
N GLY A 115 -0.44 7.81 -7.49
CA GLY A 115 0.35 9.04 -7.65
C GLY A 115 1.74 8.77 -8.21
N ALA A 116 2.43 7.74 -7.70
CA ALA A 116 3.72 7.31 -8.25
C ALA A 116 3.63 6.85 -9.71
N ALA A 117 2.58 6.11 -10.08
CA ALA A 117 2.34 5.69 -11.46
C ALA A 117 2.04 6.86 -12.40
N LEU A 118 1.27 7.86 -11.94
CA LEU A 118 0.97 9.07 -12.71
C LEU A 118 2.22 9.91 -12.99
N ILE A 119 3.20 9.92 -12.07
CA ILE A 119 4.52 10.53 -12.33
C ILE A 119 5.23 9.82 -13.48
N LEU A 120 5.20 8.48 -13.53
CA LEU A 120 5.81 7.71 -14.60
C LEU A 120 5.11 7.93 -15.95
N GLU A 121 3.79 8.11 -15.93
CA GLU A 121 2.98 8.45 -17.11
C GLU A 121 3.21 9.89 -17.59
N GLY A 122 3.77 10.77 -16.75
CA GLY A 122 3.95 12.20 -17.05
C GLY A 122 2.73 13.07 -16.72
N ARG A 123 1.69 12.53 -16.09
CA ARG A 123 0.49 13.26 -15.65
C ARG A 123 0.74 13.92 -14.29
N LEU A 124 1.61 14.92 -14.31
CA LEU A 124 2.20 15.51 -13.11
C LEU A 124 1.19 16.26 -12.23
N GLU A 125 0.26 16.99 -12.83
CA GLU A 125 -0.78 17.74 -12.11
C GLU A 125 -1.66 16.82 -11.26
N GLU A 126 -2.13 15.73 -11.86
CA GLU A 126 -2.96 14.73 -11.18
C GLU A 126 -2.17 13.99 -10.11
N ALA A 127 -0.89 13.66 -10.39
CA ALA A 127 -0.01 13.07 -9.40
C ALA A 127 0.19 13.97 -8.18
N ILE A 128 0.44 15.26 -8.40
CA ILE A 128 0.64 16.24 -7.32
C ILE A 128 -0.63 16.36 -6.49
N SER A 129 -1.79 16.58 -7.12
CA SER A 129 -3.07 16.72 -6.40
C SER A 129 -3.35 15.50 -5.52
N LEU A 130 -3.21 14.29 -6.08
CA LEU A 130 -3.45 13.04 -5.35
C LEU A 130 -2.45 12.84 -4.20
N LEU A 131 -1.17 13.16 -4.42
CA LEU A 131 -0.14 13.00 -3.39
C LEU A 131 -0.22 14.07 -2.30
N GLU A 132 -0.69 15.29 -2.61
CA GLU A 132 -0.95 16.33 -1.61
C GLU A 132 -2.11 15.98 -0.70
N GLU A 133 -3.18 15.39 -1.26
CA GLU A 133 -4.28 14.82 -0.47
C GLU A 133 -3.75 13.76 0.50
N VAL A 134 -2.93 12.81 0.03
CA VAL A 134 -2.31 11.81 0.89
C VAL A 134 -1.42 12.45 1.95
N ALA A 135 -0.59 13.43 1.57
CA ALA A 135 0.34 14.14 2.46
C ALA A 135 -0.37 14.90 3.59
N SER A 136 -1.61 15.34 3.37
CA SER A 136 -2.45 16.00 4.38
C SER A 136 -2.95 15.06 5.48
N SER A 137 -2.80 13.74 5.31
CA SER A 137 -3.28 12.78 6.30
C SER A 137 -2.41 12.80 7.56
N PRO A 138 -2.99 12.98 8.76
CA PRO A 138 -2.21 13.02 10.01
C PRO A 138 -1.70 11.64 10.46
N HIS A 139 -2.11 10.57 9.76
CA HIS A 139 -1.81 9.18 10.15
C HIS A 139 -0.77 8.50 9.24
N LEU A 140 0.03 9.26 8.49
CA LEU A 140 1.11 8.67 7.70
C LEU A 140 2.19 8.11 8.62
N SER A 141 2.52 6.82 8.44
CA SER A 141 3.74 6.27 9.02
C SER A 141 4.97 7.03 8.47
N PRO A 142 6.09 7.07 9.21
CA PRO A 142 7.35 7.68 8.74
C PRO A 142 7.76 7.22 7.33
N LYS A 143 7.55 5.93 7.03
CA LYS A 143 7.84 5.34 5.72
C LYS A 143 6.90 5.86 4.63
N GLN A 144 5.61 5.99 4.92
CA GLN A 144 4.64 6.54 3.97
C GLN A 144 4.89 8.03 3.74
N ALA A 145 5.12 8.81 4.80
CA ALA A 145 5.46 10.23 4.70
C ALA A 145 6.73 10.43 3.84
N ALA A 146 7.78 9.65 4.07
CA ALA A 146 8.99 9.69 3.26
C ALA A 146 8.72 9.36 1.78
N ALA A 147 7.91 8.33 1.49
CA ALA A 147 7.55 7.94 0.13
C ALA A 147 6.73 9.03 -0.59
N VAL A 148 5.70 9.56 0.06
CA VAL A 148 4.80 10.59 -0.49
C VAL A 148 5.57 11.88 -0.76
N HIS A 149 6.36 12.35 0.20
CA HIS A 149 7.17 13.55 0.01
C HIS A 149 8.27 13.36 -1.04
N TYR A 150 8.86 12.17 -1.14
CA TYR A 150 9.79 11.88 -2.24
C TYR A 150 9.08 11.98 -3.60
N ASN A 151 7.91 11.35 -3.75
CA ASN A 151 7.15 11.38 -4.99
C ASN A 151 6.68 12.80 -5.35
N LEU A 152 6.21 13.60 -4.39
CA LEU A 152 5.93 15.03 -4.60
C LEU A 152 7.17 15.79 -5.05
N GLY A 153 8.32 15.52 -4.42
CA GLY A 153 9.60 16.09 -4.80
C GLY A 153 9.99 15.80 -6.25
N VAL A 154 9.77 14.56 -6.71
CA VAL A 154 9.97 14.15 -8.10
C VAL A 154 8.98 14.82 -9.03
N ALA A 155 7.68 14.80 -8.71
CA ALA A 155 6.63 15.39 -9.55
C ALA A 155 6.85 16.90 -9.75
N TYR A 156 7.11 17.64 -8.68
CA TYR A 156 7.41 19.08 -8.76
C TYR A 156 8.69 19.36 -9.55
N ARG A 157 9.72 18.50 -9.43
CA ARG A 157 10.93 18.64 -10.23
C ARG A 157 10.65 18.47 -11.71
N SER A 158 9.87 17.45 -12.08
CA SER A 158 9.51 17.20 -13.48
C SER A 158 8.65 18.32 -14.07
N LYS A 159 7.87 19.01 -13.23
CA LYS A 159 7.10 20.21 -13.60
C LYS A 159 7.96 21.48 -13.71
N GLY A 160 9.23 21.43 -13.30
CA GLY A 160 10.14 22.57 -13.26
C GLY A 160 10.03 23.43 -12.00
N ASP A 161 9.08 23.16 -11.09
CA ASP A 161 8.98 23.84 -9.79
C ASP A 161 10.05 23.31 -8.84
N THR A 162 11.23 23.88 -8.98
CA THR A 162 12.40 23.40 -8.27
C THR A 162 12.38 23.83 -6.80
N GLN A 163 11.62 24.87 -6.44
CA GLN A 163 11.52 25.32 -5.05
C GLN A 163 10.67 24.33 -4.22
N ARG A 164 9.47 24.00 -4.70
CA ARG A 164 8.62 22.99 -4.03
C ARG A 164 9.26 21.62 -4.04
N SER A 165 9.94 21.26 -5.13
CA SER A 165 10.71 20.02 -5.20
C SER A 165 11.70 19.90 -4.02
N VAL A 166 12.54 20.91 -3.78
CA VAL A 166 13.51 20.87 -2.68
C VAL A 166 12.85 20.73 -1.33
N ARG A 167 11.75 21.45 -1.09
CA ARG A 167 10.99 21.38 0.16
C ARG A 167 10.53 19.94 0.43
N HIS A 168 9.90 19.30 -0.56
CA HIS A 168 9.39 17.93 -0.40
C HIS A 168 10.52 16.89 -0.33
N LEU A 169 11.62 17.06 -1.06
CA LEU A 169 12.78 16.17 -0.94
C LEU A 169 13.44 16.25 0.44
N ARG A 170 13.50 17.44 1.06
CA ARG A 170 13.98 17.60 2.45
C ARG A 170 13.01 16.95 3.44
N ALA A 171 11.72 17.18 3.29
CA ALA A 171 10.70 16.54 4.11
C ALA A 171 10.76 14.99 4.03
N ALA A 172 11.09 14.43 2.85
CA ALA A 172 11.29 12.99 2.70
C ALA A 172 12.50 12.45 3.50
N ILE A 173 13.57 13.24 3.59
CA ILE A 173 14.78 12.89 4.37
C ILE A 173 14.48 12.98 5.87
N GLU A 174 13.78 14.02 6.28
CA GLU A 174 13.38 14.26 7.68
C GLU A 174 12.38 13.20 8.17
N ALA A 175 11.42 12.82 7.33
CA ALA A 175 10.38 11.84 7.69
C ALA A 175 10.95 10.46 8.01
N LEU A 176 11.95 9.98 7.27
CA LEU A 176 12.63 8.73 7.58
C LEU A 176 14.09 8.74 7.11
N PRO A 177 15.00 9.24 7.96
CA PRO A 177 16.43 9.24 7.67
C PRO A 177 16.95 7.84 7.36
N GLY A 178 17.85 7.71 6.38
CA GLY A 178 18.43 6.43 5.97
C GLY A 178 17.54 5.54 5.09
N SER A 179 16.28 5.89 4.87
CA SER A 179 15.41 5.17 3.93
C SER A 179 15.91 5.26 2.48
N VAL A 180 15.44 4.34 1.62
CA VAL A 180 15.71 4.41 0.17
C VAL A 180 15.22 5.75 -0.40
N TYR A 181 14.05 6.22 0.04
CA TYR A 181 13.49 7.52 -0.36
C TYR A 181 14.39 8.68 0.05
N ALA A 182 14.89 8.68 1.30
CA ALA A 182 15.83 9.70 1.77
C ALA A 182 17.13 9.71 0.97
N ARG A 183 17.72 8.54 0.67
CA ARG A 183 18.94 8.43 -0.16
C ARG A 183 18.70 8.93 -1.58
N HIS A 184 17.58 8.56 -2.20
CA HIS A 184 17.21 9.06 -3.53
C HIS A 184 16.98 10.58 -3.51
N ALA A 185 16.33 11.09 -2.47
CA ALA A 185 16.12 12.52 -2.29
C ALA A 185 17.46 13.29 -2.17
N GLN A 186 18.39 12.78 -1.36
CA GLN A 186 19.74 13.35 -1.24
C GLN A 186 20.48 13.36 -2.59
N ALA A 187 20.45 12.26 -3.33
CA ALA A 187 21.09 12.18 -4.65
C ALA A 187 20.48 13.21 -5.63
N MET A 188 19.15 13.33 -5.62
CA MET A 188 18.38 14.27 -6.44
C MET A 188 18.70 15.73 -6.08
N LEU A 189 18.90 16.06 -4.80
CA LEU A 189 19.32 17.39 -4.32
C LEU A 189 20.77 17.71 -4.70
N LYS A 190 21.71 16.78 -4.54
CA LYS A 190 23.13 16.96 -4.90
C LYS A 190 23.33 17.23 -6.40
N LYS A 191 22.58 16.55 -7.27
CA LYS A 191 22.60 16.83 -8.72
C LYS A 191 22.19 18.27 -9.08
N ARG A 192 21.48 18.98 -8.20
CA ARG A 192 21.12 20.39 -8.40
C ARG A 192 22.25 21.32 -7.96
N SER A 193 22.93 21.03 -6.85
CA SER A 193 24.01 21.89 -6.33
C SER A 193 25.27 21.90 -7.21
N GLY A 194 25.49 20.84 -8.01
CA GLY A 194 26.61 20.75 -8.96
C GLY A 194 26.35 21.32 -10.37
N LYS A 195 25.20 21.98 -10.61
CA LYS A 195 24.85 22.62 -11.90
C LYS A 195 24.94 24.16 -11.85
N LYS A 196 25.79 24.71 -10.98
CA LYS A 196 26.12 26.14 -10.96
C LYS A 196 27.40 26.38 -11.75
#